data_AF-A0A356L5Q1-F1
#
_entry.id   AF-A0A356L5Q1-F1
#
_cell.length_a   1.000
_cell.length_b   1.000
_cell.length_c   1.000
_cell.angle_alpha   90.00
_cell.angle_beta   90.00
_cell.angle_gamma   90.00
#
_symmetry.space_group_name_H-M   'P 1'
#
loop_
_entity.id
_entity.type
_entity.pdbx_description
1 polymer ?
#
loop_
_entity_poly.entity_id
_entity_poly.type
_entity_poly.pdbx_seq_one_letter_code
_entity_poly.pdbx_strand_id
1 'polypeptide(L)'
;MKFPDKADALDDETVTPEKTEELSDIWKRREEILTECETAEPIDLRRLMEAGLAVKAFEETISAGRRLLSKNRETMGIIYYLILACLGKKDVFLAMSFIKKSRLLNRDEFREFHSRESSNYSTLWGRTDTDFDTMLALLMMIFTEGLAREITIGSGEEPDFLLVRYFDFLNSLCEIGYSHEIMNELQQAMAIIFDLND
;
A
#
# COMPACT_ATOMS: atom_id res chain seq x y z
N MET A 1 -12.39 -5.36 -31.25
CA MET A 1 -11.75 -4.06 -30.95
C MET A 1 -10.26 -4.23 -31.15
N LYS A 2 -9.63 -3.38 -31.96
CA LYS A 2 -8.18 -3.43 -32.21
C LYS A 2 -7.48 -2.67 -31.09
N PHE A 3 -6.57 -3.34 -30.38
CA PHE A 3 -5.62 -2.70 -29.48
C PHE A 3 -4.74 -1.72 -30.28
N PRO A 4 -4.36 -0.56 -29.72
CA PRO A 4 -3.44 0.34 -30.41
C PRO A 4 -2.04 -0.29 -30.48
N ASP A 5 -1.60 -0.55 -31.72
CA ASP A 5 -0.21 -0.85 -32.11
C ASP A 5 0.68 0.38 -31.87
N LYS A 6 1.10 0.62 -30.62
CA LYS A 6 2.32 1.34 -30.29
C LYS A 6 2.87 0.81 -28.97
N ALA A 7 3.70 -0.22 -29.09
CA ALA A 7 4.77 -0.50 -28.14
C ALA A 7 5.77 0.66 -28.21
N ASP A 8 5.39 1.83 -27.69
CA ASP A 8 6.39 2.75 -27.15
C ASP A 8 6.88 2.07 -25.88
N ALA A 9 8.17 1.71 -25.89
CA ALA A 9 8.83 0.96 -24.85
C ALA A 9 8.40 1.46 -23.47
N LEU A 10 7.64 0.62 -22.77
CA LEU A 10 7.54 0.65 -21.32
C LEU A 10 9.00 0.62 -20.84
N ASP A 11 9.49 1.74 -20.31
CA ASP A 11 10.68 1.68 -19.47
C ASP A 11 10.29 0.78 -18.30
N ASP A 12 10.72 -0.47 -18.44
CA ASP A 12 10.50 -1.55 -17.51
C ASP A 12 11.37 -1.26 -16.28
N GLU A 13 10.93 -0.33 -15.43
CA GLU A 13 11.36 -0.27 -14.04
C GLU A 13 10.70 -1.42 -13.27
N THR A 14 10.78 -2.63 -13.82
CA THR A 14 10.61 -3.86 -13.06
C THR A 14 11.64 -3.84 -11.94
N VAL A 15 11.25 -4.35 -10.78
CA VAL A 15 12.15 -4.52 -9.64
C VAL A 15 13.37 -5.28 -10.14
N THR A 16 14.48 -4.57 -10.30
CA THR A 16 15.71 -5.19 -10.79
C THR A 16 16.20 -6.21 -9.76
N PRO A 17 16.92 -7.26 -10.19
CA PRO A 17 17.56 -8.18 -9.25
C PRO A 17 18.39 -7.45 -8.18
N GLU A 18 19.02 -6.35 -8.55
CA GLU A 18 19.79 -5.47 -7.67
C GLU A 18 18.93 -4.78 -6.60
N LYS A 19 17.74 -4.24 -6.97
CA LYS A 19 16.80 -3.65 -6.01
C LYS A 19 16.27 -4.70 -5.03
N THR A 20 16.04 -5.93 -5.51
CA THR A 20 15.61 -7.06 -4.65
C THR A 20 16.69 -7.44 -3.64
N GLU A 21 17.95 -7.47 -4.06
CA GLU A 21 19.09 -7.78 -3.17
C GLU A 21 19.28 -6.69 -2.11
N GLU A 22 19.20 -5.41 -2.48
CA GLU A 22 19.27 -4.29 -1.54
C GLU A 22 18.15 -4.37 -0.48
N LEU A 23 16.90 -4.59 -0.90
CA LEU A 23 15.77 -4.72 0.01
C LEU A 23 15.90 -5.94 0.94
N SER A 24 16.42 -7.06 0.42
CA SER A 24 16.72 -8.24 1.23
C SER A 24 17.75 -7.93 2.33
N ASP A 25 18.80 -7.17 2.01
CA ASP A 25 19.82 -6.79 2.96
C ASP A 25 19.32 -5.79 4.01
N ILE A 26 18.48 -4.83 3.62
CA ILE A 26 17.76 -3.96 4.56
C ILE A 26 16.94 -4.80 5.54
N TRP A 27 16.20 -5.79 5.04
CA TRP A 27 15.35 -6.64 5.88
C TRP A 27 16.15 -7.53 6.86
N LYS A 28 17.32 -8.01 6.45
CA LYS A 28 18.23 -8.75 7.36
C LYS A 28 18.66 -7.89 8.55
N ARG A 29 18.81 -6.59 8.35
CA ARG A 29 19.22 -5.61 9.38
C ARG A 29 18.05 -5.00 10.17
N ARG A 30 16.82 -5.48 9.98
CA ARG A 30 15.62 -4.88 10.60
C ARG A 30 15.70 -4.68 12.12
N GLU A 31 16.31 -5.59 12.87
CA GLU A 31 16.39 -5.45 14.33
C GLU A 31 17.31 -4.32 14.77
N GLU A 32 18.40 -4.08 14.03
CA GLU A 32 19.29 -2.93 14.23
C GLU A 32 18.49 -1.64 13.98
N ILE A 33 17.82 -1.56 12.83
CA ILE A 33 17.02 -0.39 12.41
C ILE A 33 15.89 -0.12 13.42
N LEU A 34 15.17 -1.14 13.87
CA LEU A 34 14.08 -1.00 14.86
C LEU A 34 14.59 -0.65 16.27
N THR A 35 15.84 -0.99 16.58
CA THR A 35 16.48 -0.58 17.83
C THR A 35 16.84 0.90 17.79
N GLU A 36 17.38 1.36 16.67
CA GLU A 36 17.82 2.75 16.44
C GLU A 36 16.74 3.66 15.83
N CYS A 37 15.50 3.18 15.69
CA CYS A 37 14.43 3.90 14.97
C CYS A 37 14.06 5.27 15.55
N GLU A 38 14.46 5.59 16.78
CA GLU A 38 14.26 6.92 17.36
C GLU A 38 15.16 7.98 16.73
N THR A 39 16.31 7.58 16.19
CA THR A 39 17.27 8.47 15.51
C THR A 39 17.33 8.25 14.00
N ALA A 40 16.71 7.18 13.48
CA ALA A 40 16.63 6.92 12.05
C ALA A 40 15.83 8.00 11.30
N GLU A 41 16.12 8.21 10.02
CA GLU A 41 15.32 9.11 9.19
C GLU A 41 13.99 8.45 8.78
N PRO A 42 12.91 9.21 8.55
CA PRO A 42 11.62 8.66 8.10
C PRO A 42 11.72 7.78 6.85
N ILE A 43 12.62 8.13 5.92
CA ILE A 43 12.85 7.38 4.68
C ILE A 43 13.42 5.99 4.95
N ASP A 44 14.31 5.84 5.94
CA ASP A 44 14.90 4.54 6.29
C ASP A 44 13.85 3.60 6.87
N LEU A 45 12.93 4.15 7.67
CA LEU A 45 11.82 3.40 8.25
C LEU A 45 10.79 2.99 7.18
N ARG A 46 10.52 3.85 6.20
CA ARG A 46 9.73 3.50 5.01
C ARG A 46 10.39 2.35 4.25
N ARG A 47 11.68 2.46 3.95
CA ARG A 47 12.44 1.42 3.22
C ARG A 47 12.49 0.10 3.97
N LEU A 48 12.53 0.13 5.31
CA LEU A 48 12.39 -1.09 6.11
C LEU A 48 11.04 -1.79 5.89
N MET A 49 9.95 -1.03 5.85
CA MET A 49 8.61 -1.58 5.62
C MET A 49 8.46 -2.12 4.19
N GLU A 50 8.98 -1.39 3.20
CA GLU A 50 9.07 -1.83 1.80
C GLU A 50 9.84 -3.14 1.67
N ALA A 51 11.00 -3.22 2.31
CA ALA A 51 11.84 -4.41 2.34
C ALA A 51 11.12 -5.63 2.91
N GLY A 52 10.37 -5.44 4.00
CA GLY A 52 9.57 -6.51 4.61
C GLY A 52 8.46 -7.01 3.69
N LEU A 53 7.80 -6.10 2.96
CA LEU A 53 6.84 -6.47 1.92
C LEU A 53 7.51 -7.26 0.80
N ALA A 54 8.62 -6.75 0.26
CA ALA A 54 9.33 -7.33 -0.89
C ALA A 54 9.80 -8.78 -0.63
N VAL A 55 10.24 -9.09 0.59
CA VAL A 55 10.60 -10.47 0.98
C VAL A 55 9.42 -11.32 1.44
N LYS A 56 8.18 -10.83 1.26
CA LYS A 56 6.92 -11.47 1.66
C LYS A 56 6.84 -11.79 3.17
N ALA A 57 7.57 -11.06 4.01
CA ALA A 57 7.59 -11.23 5.46
C ALA A 57 6.44 -10.44 6.11
N PHE A 58 5.20 -10.72 5.71
CA PHE A 58 4.05 -9.87 6.03
C PHE A 58 3.76 -9.79 7.54
N GLU A 59 3.85 -10.90 8.27
CA GLU A 59 3.59 -10.93 9.72
C GLU A 59 4.62 -10.10 10.48
N GLU A 60 5.89 -10.29 10.13
CA GLU A 60 7.01 -9.57 10.71
C GLU A 60 6.97 -8.08 10.33
N THR A 61 6.54 -7.74 9.12
CA THR A 61 6.31 -6.36 8.69
C THR A 61 5.22 -5.70 9.51
N ILE A 62 4.13 -6.41 9.80
CA ILE A 62 3.06 -5.94 10.70
C ILE A 62 3.61 -5.71 12.12
N SER A 63 4.43 -6.65 12.62
CA SER A 63 5.07 -6.53 13.94
C SER A 63 6.02 -5.33 14.02
N ALA A 64 6.86 -5.13 12.99
CA ALA A 64 7.73 -3.98 12.85
C ALA A 64 6.94 -2.67 12.83
N GLY A 65 5.88 -2.60 12.01
CA GLY A 65 4.97 -1.46 11.95
C GLY A 65 4.37 -1.14 13.31
N ARG A 66 3.86 -2.13 14.06
CA ARG A 66 3.34 -1.92 15.43
C ARG A 66 4.38 -1.34 16.38
N ARG A 67 5.64 -1.79 16.30
CA ARG A 67 6.76 -1.27 17.10
C ARG A 67 7.11 0.17 16.74
N LEU A 68 7.05 0.53 15.45
CA LEU A 68 7.25 1.90 15.00
C LEU A 68 6.12 2.82 15.48
N LEU A 69 4.86 2.38 15.36
CA LEU A 69 3.70 3.12 15.85
C LEU A 69 3.75 3.35 17.36
N SER A 70 4.14 2.34 18.15
CA SER A 70 4.25 2.48 19.61
C SER A 70 5.36 3.45 20.05
N LYS A 71 6.34 3.70 19.18
CA LYS A 71 7.41 4.69 19.35
C LYS A 71 7.09 6.05 18.71
N ASN A 72 5.84 6.30 18.31
CA ASN A 72 5.39 7.53 17.64
C ASN A 72 6.14 7.82 16.32
N ARG A 73 6.62 6.80 15.62
CA ARG A 73 7.35 6.91 14.34
C ARG A 73 6.43 6.77 13.12
N GLU A 74 5.15 7.08 13.27
CA GLU A 74 4.15 6.96 12.21
C GLU A 74 4.42 7.93 11.03
N THR A 75 4.44 7.40 9.81
CA THR A 75 4.50 8.14 8.54
C THR A 75 3.49 7.56 7.54
N MET A 76 3.13 8.31 6.50
CA MET A 76 2.19 7.80 5.48
C MET A 76 2.76 6.58 4.76
N GLY A 77 4.06 6.57 4.42
CA GLY A 77 4.72 5.40 3.85
C GLY A 77 4.67 4.16 4.76
N ILE A 78 4.86 4.32 6.08
CA ILE A 78 4.72 3.21 7.04
C ILE A 78 3.28 2.69 7.05
N ILE A 79 2.29 3.57 7.06
CA ILE A 79 0.87 3.19 7.05
C ILE A 79 0.50 2.46 5.75
N TYR A 80 0.96 2.96 4.60
CA TYR A 80 0.78 2.34 3.30
C TYR A 80 1.27 0.88 3.29
N TYR A 81 2.56 0.66 3.62
CA TYR A 81 3.12 -0.69 3.63
C TYR A 81 2.53 -1.58 4.73
N LEU A 82 2.10 -1.01 5.85
CA LEU A 82 1.42 -1.74 6.91
C LEU A 82 0.05 -2.26 6.46
N ILE A 83 -0.71 -1.45 5.70
CA ILE A 83 -1.98 -1.87 5.10
C ILE A 83 -1.71 -2.99 4.08
N LEU A 84 -0.72 -2.81 3.19
CA LEU A 84 -0.34 -3.84 2.20
C LEU A 84 0.04 -5.16 2.85
N ALA A 85 0.84 -5.15 3.92
CA ALA A 85 1.20 -6.36 4.64
C ALA A 85 -0.03 -7.07 5.25
N CYS A 86 -1.01 -6.31 5.74
CA CYS A 86 -2.28 -6.89 6.20
C CYS A 86 -3.07 -7.53 5.05
N LEU A 87 -3.08 -6.91 3.86
CA LEU A 87 -3.70 -7.49 2.67
C LEU A 87 -2.96 -8.74 2.17
N GLY A 88 -1.62 -8.77 2.25
CA GLY A 88 -0.80 -9.97 2.02
C GLY A 88 -1.15 -11.13 2.96
N LYS A 89 -1.54 -10.81 4.20
CA LYS A 89 -2.09 -11.78 5.16
C LYS A 89 -3.57 -12.10 4.94
N LYS A 90 -4.22 -11.46 3.95
CA LYS A 90 -5.67 -11.49 3.71
C LYS A 90 -6.50 -11.05 4.95
N ASP A 91 -5.92 -10.24 5.83
CA ASP A 91 -6.55 -9.74 7.05
C ASP A 91 -7.00 -8.29 6.89
N VAL A 92 -8.11 -8.11 6.17
CA VAL A 92 -8.72 -6.80 5.90
C VAL A 92 -9.18 -6.12 7.20
N PHE A 93 -9.61 -6.87 8.21
CA PHE A 93 -10.07 -6.30 9.47
C PHE A 93 -8.91 -5.76 10.32
N LEU A 94 -7.75 -6.40 10.27
CA LEU A 94 -6.54 -5.86 10.87
C LEU A 94 -6.07 -4.59 10.15
N ALA A 95 -6.13 -4.55 8.82
CA ALA A 95 -5.86 -3.33 8.06
C ALA A 95 -6.78 -2.17 8.49
N MET A 96 -8.09 -2.45 8.60
CA MET A 96 -9.08 -1.49 9.12
C MET A 96 -8.78 -1.01 10.54
N SER A 97 -8.27 -1.88 11.42
CA SER A 97 -7.87 -1.51 12.78
C SER A 97 -6.72 -0.50 12.77
N PHE A 98 -5.76 -0.64 11.86
CA PHE A 98 -4.68 0.34 11.70
C PHE A 98 -5.18 1.67 11.13
N ILE A 99 -6.03 1.63 10.10
CA ILE A 99 -6.65 2.84 9.51
C ILE A 99 -7.38 3.65 10.60
N LYS A 100 -8.23 2.99 11.41
CA LYS A 100 -9.01 3.65 12.47
C LYS A 100 -8.16 4.21 13.62
N LYS A 101 -6.94 3.70 13.81
CA LYS A 101 -6.03 4.12 14.88
C LYS A 101 -4.95 5.09 14.40
N SER A 102 -4.76 5.22 13.09
CA SER A 102 -3.72 6.07 12.50
C SER A 102 -3.97 7.54 12.85
N ARG A 103 -2.98 8.21 13.45
CA ARG A 103 -3.10 9.64 13.73
C ARG A 103 -3.04 10.47 12.45
N LEU A 104 -2.33 9.98 11.43
CA LEU A 104 -2.15 10.68 10.17
C LEU A 104 -3.38 10.59 9.27
N LEU A 105 -3.95 9.39 9.09
CA LEU A 105 -5.15 9.20 8.26
C LEU A 105 -6.38 9.88 8.87
N ASN A 106 -6.50 9.94 10.21
CA ASN A 106 -7.64 10.55 10.88
C ASN A 106 -7.50 12.08 11.11
N ARG A 107 -6.58 12.75 10.40
CA ARG A 107 -6.52 14.23 10.41
C ARG A 107 -7.75 14.83 9.73
N ASP A 108 -8.14 16.02 10.18
CA ASP A 108 -9.33 16.71 9.68
C ASP A 108 -9.30 16.93 8.16
N GLU A 109 -8.12 17.15 7.60
CA GLU A 109 -7.89 17.35 6.16
C GLU A 109 -8.20 16.12 5.30
N PHE A 110 -8.27 14.92 5.88
CA PHE A 110 -8.58 13.67 5.18
C PHE A 110 -9.92 13.07 5.59
N ARG A 111 -10.66 13.73 6.49
CA ARG A 111 -11.93 13.22 7.02
C ARG A 111 -12.96 12.92 5.93
N GLU A 112 -12.96 13.70 4.85
CA GLU A 112 -13.87 13.49 3.72
C GLU A 112 -13.65 12.15 3.00
N PHE A 113 -12.45 11.56 3.12
CA PHE A 113 -12.08 10.28 2.50
C PHE A 113 -12.50 9.05 3.34
N HIS A 114 -13.03 9.24 4.54
CA HIS A 114 -13.71 8.18 5.30
C HIS A 114 -15.22 8.07 5.03
N SER A 115 -15.81 9.03 4.29
CA SER A 115 -17.25 9.14 4.09
C SER A 115 -17.73 8.44 2.81
N ARG A 116 -18.75 7.58 2.92
CA ARG A 116 -19.30 6.82 1.77
C ARG A 116 -19.73 7.66 0.57
N GLU A 117 -20.14 8.90 0.78
CA GLU A 117 -20.76 9.73 -0.25
C GLU A 117 -19.76 10.63 -0.99
N SER A 118 -18.62 10.93 -0.38
CA SER A 118 -17.59 11.85 -0.91
C SER A 118 -16.27 11.15 -1.24
N SER A 119 -16.03 9.96 -0.68
CA SER A 119 -14.81 9.18 -0.87
C SER A 119 -14.83 8.38 -2.15
N ASN A 120 -14.24 8.93 -3.20
CA ASN A 120 -13.84 8.11 -4.34
C ASN A 120 -12.46 8.53 -4.83
N TYR A 121 -11.87 7.66 -5.64
CA TYR A 121 -10.55 7.87 -6.22
C TYR A 121 -10.49 9.16 -7.06
N SER A 122 -11.58 9.56 -7.73
CA SER A 122 -11.61 10.80 -8.51
C SER A 122 -11.50 12.07 -7.64
N THR A 123 -12.13 12.08 -6.46
CA THR A 123 -12.00 13.19 -5.49
C THR A 123 -10.58 13.32 -5.00
N LEU A 124 -9.92 12.19 -4.68
CA LEU A 124 -8.55 12.18 -4.22
C LEU A 124 -7.57 12.61 -5.33
N TRP A 125 -7.78 12.16 -6.57
CA TRP A 125 -6.99 12.56 -7.74
C TRP A 125 -6.98 14.07 -7.96
N GLY A 126 -8.09 14.75 -7.68
CA GLY A 126 -8.20 16.21 -7.82
C GLY A 126 -7.33 17.02 -6.84
N ARG A 127 -6.66 16.40 -5.86
CA ARG A 127 -5.76 17.08 -4.92
C ARG A 127 -4.34 17.15 -5.48
N THR A 128 -3.95 18.33 -5.96
CA THR A 128 -2.63 18.57 -6.57
C THR A 128 -1.47 18.62 -5.59
N ASP A 129 -1.73 18.87 -4.30
CA ASP A 129 -0.70 19.16 -3.30
C ASP A 129 -0.39 17.96 -2.40
N THR A 130 -0.84 16.77 -2.79
CA THR A 130 -0.66 15.53 -2.01
C THR A 130 0.63 14.84 -2.43
N ASP A 131 1.56 14.63 -1.48
CA ASP A 131 2.79 13.90 -1.75
C ASP A 131 2.53 12.41 -2.04
N PHE A 132 3.52 11.76 -2.65
CA PHE A 132 3.44 10.39 -3.12
C PHE A 132 2.99 9.38 -2.05
N ASP A 133 3.66 9.38 -0.88
CA ASP A 133 3.34 8.44 0.20
C ASP A 133 1.94 8.71 0.78
N THR A 134 1.56 9.99 0.91
CA THR A 134 0.21 10.36 1.33
C THR A 134 -0.84 9.87 0.34
N MET A 135 -0.60 10.04 -0.97
CA MET A 135 -1.52 9.59 -2.02
C MET A 135 -1.74 8.08 -1.93
N LEU A 136 -0.66 7.30 -1.82
CA LEU A 136 -0.72 5.85 -1.69
C LEU A 136 -1.45 5.39 -0.43
N ALA A 137 -1.16 6.00 0.72
CA ALA A 137 -1.82 5.67 1.98
C ALA A 137 -3.33 5.93 1.92
N LEU A 138 -3.75 7.06 1.33
CA LEU A 138 -5.16 7.41 1.16
C LEU A 138 -5.87 6.50 0.17
N LEU A 139 -5.23 6.16 -0.95
CA LEU A 139 -5.74 5.20 -1.92
C LEU A 139 -5.99 3.83 -1.27
N MET A 140 -5.01 3.31 -0.54
CA MET A 140 -5.13 2.03 0.15
C MET A 140 -6.14 2.07 1.29
N MET A 141 -6.30 3.21 1.96
CA MET A 141 -7.37 3.43 2.92
C MET A 141 -8.74 3.31 2.26
N ILE A 142 -9.01 4.08 1.20
CA ILE A 142 -10.30 4.05 0.48
C ILE A 142 -10.61 2.64 -0.03
N PHE A 143 -9.62 1.97 -0.62
CA PHE A 143 -9.73 0.59 -1.08
C PHE A 143 -10.08 -0.38 0.05
N THR A 144 -9.32 -0.36 1.15
CA THR A 144 -9.50 -1.26 2.29
C THR A 144 -10.85 -1.05 2.98
N GLU A 145 -11.28 0.21 3.14
CA GLU A 145 -12.60 0.52 3.69
C GLU A 145 -13.73 0.03 2.77
N GLY A 146 -13.53 0.10 1.45
CA GLY A 146 -14.41 -0.51 0.43
C GLY A 146 -14.53 -2.01 0.63
N LEU A 147 -13.40 -2.72 0.64
CA LEU A 147 -13.33 -4.17 0.85
C LEU A 147 -14.03 -4.61 2.14
N ALA A 148 -13.74 -3.96 3.26
CA ALA A 148 -14.31 -4.33 4.56
C ALA A 148 -15.84 -4.29 4.55
N ARG A 149 -16.43 -3.33 3.82
CA ARG A 149 -17.89 -3.23 3.67
C ARG A 149 -18.45 -4.39 2.87
N GLU A 150 -17.82 -4.74 1.75
CA GLU A 150 -18.27 -5.84 0.89
C GLU A 150 -18.18 -7.20 1.60
N ILE A 151 -17.08 -7.43 2.32
CA ILE A 151 -16.90 -8.65 3.13
C ILE A 151 -18.01 -8.74 4.19
N THR A 152 -18.35 -7.63 4.85
CA THR A 152 -19.42 -7.61 5.86
C THR A 152 -20.81 -7.93 5.27
N ILE A 153 -21.02 -7.67 3.97
CA ILE A 153 -22.28 -7.93 3.26
C ILE A 153 -22.34 -9.38 2.71
N GLY A 154 -21.27 -10.16 2.87
CA GLY A 154 -21.21 -11.57 2.47
C GLY A 154 -20.66 -11.82 1.07
N SER A 155 -20.04 -10.82 0.43
CA SER A 155 -19.47 -10.95 -0.92
C SER A 155 -18.04 -11.51 -0.96
N GLY A 156 -17.43 -11.79 0.20
CA GLY A 156 -16.00 -12.11 0.33
C GLY A 156 -15.64 -13.59 0.46
N GLU A 157 -16.53 -14.52 0.09
CA GLU A 157 -16.30 -15.96 0.26
C GLU A 157 -15.45 -16.61 -0.84
N GLU A 158 -15.22 -15.90 -1.95
CA GLU A 158 -14.45 -16.44 -3.07
C GLU A 158 -12.93 -16.43 -2.80
N PRO A 159 -12.19 -17.51 -3.12
CA PRO A 159 -10.75 -17.62 -2.87
C PRO A 159 -9.91 -16.47 -3.44
N ASP A 160 -10.37 -15.92 -4.57
CA ASP A 160 -9.67 -14.89 -5.36
C ASP A 160 -10.31 -13.50 -5.23
N PHE A 161 -11.30 -13.33 -4.34
CA PHE A 161 -12.04 -12.09 -4.15
C PHE A 161 -11.11 -10.87 -4.03
N LEU A 162 -10.06 -10.99 -3.20
CA LEU A 162 -9.13 -9.90 -2.95
C LEU A 162 -8.31 -9.52 -4.20
N LEU A 163 -7.91 -10.52 -5.00
CA LEU A 163 -7.16 -10.30 -6.25
C LEU A 163 -8.03 -9.57 -7.28
N VAL A 164 -9.26 -10.05 -7.49
CA VAL A 164 -10.23 -9.44 -8.40
C VAL A 164 -10.48 -7.98 -8.02
N ARG A 165 -10.70 -7.72 -6.72
CA ARG A 165 -10.92 -6.36 -6.25
C ARG A 165 -9.70 -5.46 -6.38
N TYR A 166 -8.49 -6.00 -6.20
CA TYR A 166 -7.27 -5.23 -6.44
C TYR A 166 -7.12 -4.86 -7.92
N PHE A 167 -7.45 -5.77 -8.84
CA PHE A 167 -7.49 -5.48 -10.28
C PHE A 167 -8.53 -4.40 -10.63
N ASP A 168 -9.76 -4.51 -10.11
CA ASP A 168 -10.81 -3.50 -10.30
C ASP A 168 -10.34 -2.11 -9.81
N PHE A 169 -9.65 -2.10 -8.67
CA PHE A 169 -9.05 -0.90 -8.10
C PHE A 169 -8.00 -0.29 -9.04
N LEU A 170 -7.01 -1.06 -9.52
CA LEU A 170 -6.01 -0.57 -10.46
C LEU A 170 -6.63 -0.05 -11.76
N ASN A 171 -7.62 -0.76 -12.31
CA ASN A 171 -8.34 -0.33 -13.51
C ASN A 171 -9.03 1.01 -13.29
N SER A 172 -9.70 1.18 -12.14
CA SER A 172 -10.36 2.44 -11.79
C SER A 172 -9.36 3.61 -11.74
N LEU A 173 -8.18 3.40 -11.15
CA LEU A 173 -7.14 4.44 -11.09
C LEU A 173 -6.57 4.79 -12.46
N CYS A 174 -6.38 3.78 -13.31
CA CYS A 174 -5.93 3.95 -14.69
C CYS A 174 -6.94 4.79 -15.50
N GLU A 175 -8.24 4.47 -15.39
CA GLU A 175 -9.32 5.21 -16.06
C GLU A 175 -9.42 6.67 -15.61
N ILE A 176 -9.15 6.94 -14.32
CA ILE A 176 -9.14 8.30 -13.75
C ILE A 176 -7.91 9.10 -14.23
N GLY A 177 -6.81 8.42 -14.56
CA GLY A 177 -5.58 9.05 -15.01
C GLY A 177 -4.60 9.37 -13.88
N TYR A 178 -4.50 8.48 -12.88
CA TYR A 178 -3.40 8.55 -11.90
C TYR A 178 -2.03 8.43 -12.57
N SER A 179 -1.00 9.02 -11.95
CA SER A 179 0.35 9.06 -12.52
C SER A 179 0.95 7.66 -12.66
N HIS A 180 1.85 7.50 -13.64
CA HIS A 180 2.54 6.23 -13.89
C HIS A 180 3.29 5.73 -12.64
N GLU A 181 3.89 6.64 -11.87
CA GLU A 181 4.60 6.32 -10.62
C GLU A 181 3.69 5.64 -9.59
N ILE A 182 2.48 6.19 -9.35
CA ILE A 182 1.49 5.59 -8.43
C ILE A 182 1.03 4.23 -8.96
N MET A 183 0.78 4.14 -10.27
CA MET A 183 0.34 2.90 -10.90
C MET A 183 1.40 1.80 -10.78
N ASN A 184 2.67 2.11 -11.03
CA ASN A 184 3.77 1.16 -10.95
C ASN A 184 3.95 0.64 -9.53
N GLU A 185 3.94 1.52 -8.53
CA GLU A 185 4.07 1.12 -7.12
C GLU A 185 2.94 0.15 -6.70
N LEU A 186 1.68 0.46 -7.04
CA LEU A 186 0.54 -0.41 -6.71
C LEU A 186 0.56 -1.74 -7.49
N GLN A 187 1.02 -1.74 -8.75
CA GLN A 187 1.20 -2.95 -9.54
C GLN A 187 2.30 -3.85 -8.95
N GLN A 188 3.43 -3.27 -8.53
CA GLN A 188 4.50 -4.00 -7.85
C GLN A 188 4.00 -4.61 -6.54
N ALA A 189 3.27 -3.82 -5.73
CA ALA A 189 2.66 -4.31 -4.51
C ALA A 189 1.68 -5.46 -4.76
N MET A 190 0.84 -5.36 -5.80
CA MET A 190 -0.07 -6.45 -6.22
C MET A 190 0.71 -7.71 -6.56
N ALA A 191 1.75 -7.60 -7.39
CA ALA A 191 2.54 -8.73 -7.82
C ALA A 191 3.20 -9.47 -6.65
N ILE A 192 3.65 -8.74 -5.63
CA ILE A 192 4.21 -9.30 -4.39
C ILE A 192 3.12 -9.97 -3.53
N ILE A 193 1.99 -9.31 -3.32
CA ILE A 193 0.90 -9.77 -2.44
C ILE A 193 0.24 -11.06 -2.97
N PHE A 194 0.08 -11.16 -4.29
CA PHE A 194 -0.63 -12.28 -4.93
C PHE A 194 0.27 -13.26 -5.66
N ASP A 195 1.59 -13.09 -5.53
CA ASP A 195 2.60 -13.97 -6.13
C ASP A 195 2.48 -14.11 -7.66
N LEU A 196 2.41 -12.97 -8.35
CA LEU A 196 2.22 -12.93 -9.82
C LEU A 196 3.54 -12.89 -10.60
N ASN A 197 4.68 -12.89 -9.90
CA ASN A 197 6.02 -12.80 -10.49
C ASN A 197 6.70 -14.18 -10.68
N ASP A 198 5.95 -15.27 -10.51
CA ASP A 198 6.39 -16.65 -10.73
C ASP A 198 6.15 -17.12 -12.19
#